data_AF-A0A552EV52-F1
#
_entry.id   AF-A0A552EV52-F1
#
_cell.length_a   1.000
_cell.length_b   1.000
_cell.length_c   1.000
_cell.angle_alpha   90.00
_cell.angle_beta   90.00
_cell.angle_gamma   90.00
#
_symmetry.space_group_name_H-M   'P 1'
#
loop_
_entity.id
_entity.type
_entity.pdbx_description
1 polymer ?
#
loop_
_entity_poly.entity_id
_entity_poly.type
_entity_poly.pdbx_seq_one_letter_code
_entity_poly.pdbx_strand_id
1 'polypeptide(L)' 'MVTICPNKPAKTKIMTKLKNSWLNPRKHTYFTRNEKTGQKIEVIQELPSFKALGKDGLCRLLFYETRLLYQLLTQNLVK' A
#
# COMPACT_ATOMS: atom_id res chain seq x y z
N MET A 1 -7.17 28.03 2.49
CA MET A 1 -8.03 26.84 2.32
C MET A 1 -7.45 25.98 1.21
N VAL A 2 -7.03 24.75 1.51
CA VAL A 2 -6.63 23.79 0.46
C VAL A 2 -7.91 23.30 -0.19
N THR A 3 -8.28 23.89 -1.32
CA THR A 3 -9.35 23.39 -2.19
C THR A 3 -8.85 22.09 -2.80
N ILE A 4 -9.14 20.96 -2.13
CA ILE A 4 -8.99 19.65 -2.73
C ILE A 4 -10.02 19.61 -3.87
N CYS A 5 -9.56 19.86 -5.10
CA CYS A 5 -10.37 19.65 -6.30
C CYS A 5 -11.07 18.28 -6.18
N PRO A 6 -12.36 18.15 -6.55
CA PRO A 6 -13.06 16.88 -6.54
C PRO A 6 -12.53 16.00 -7.67
N ASN A 7 -11.29 15.54 -7.56
CA ASN A 7 -10.72 14.52 -8.42
C ASN A 7 -11.36 13.19 -8.03
N LYS A 8 -12.64 13.02 -8.39
CA LYS A 8 -13.43 11.78 -8.30
C LYS A 8 -12.61 10.52 -8.67
N PRO A 9 -11.80 10.49 -9.75
CA PRO A 9 -11.03 9.29 -10.09
C PRO A 9 -9.99 8.90 -9.03
N ALA A 10 -9.38 9.87 -8.34
CA ALA A 10 -8.37 9.59 -7.33
C ALA A 10 -8.98 8.98 -6.05
N LYS A 11 -10.11 9.52 -5.60
CA LYS A 11 -10.85 8.99 -4.43
C LYS A 11 -11.29 7.56 -4.67
N THR A 12 -11.87 7.27 -5.84
CA THR A 12 -12.30 5.91 -6.21
C THR A 12 -11.12 4.94 -6.24
N LYS A 13 -9.98 5.35 -6.81
CA LYS A 13 -8.76 4.53 -6.88
C LYS A 13 -8.20 4.18 -5.50
N ILE A 14 -8.16 5.15 -4.58
CA ILE A 14 -7.71 4.91 -3.19
C ILE A 14 -8.67 3.95 -2.49
N MET A 15 -9.99 4.19 -2.58
CA MET A 15 -11.01 3.35 -1.96
C MET A 15 -10.94 1.89 -2.48
N THR A 16 -10.77 1.69 -3.78
CA THR A 16 -10.60 0.35 -4.36
C THR A 16 -9.36 -0.35 -3.82
N LYS A 17 -8.22 0.34 -3.71
CA LYS A 17 -6.99 -0.23 -3.12
C LYS A 17 -7.16 -0.60 -1.65
N LEU A 18 -7.84 0.23 -0.87
CA LEU A 18 -8.13 -0.04 0.54
C LEU A 18 -9.03 -1.26 0.70
N LYS A 19 -10.16 -1.31 -0.03
CA LYS A 19 -11.08 -2.47 0.00
C LYS A 19 -10.38 -3.77 -0.41
N ASN A 20 -9.59 -3.73 -1.47
CA ASN A 20 -8.84 -4.89 -1.93
C ASN A 20 -7.84 -5.37 -0.87
N SER A 21 -7.11 -4.44 -0.24
CA SER A 21 -6.12 -4.78 0.80
C SER A 21 -6.75 -5.25 2.10
N TRP A 22 -7.98 -4.80 2.38
CA TRP A 22 -8.74 -5.23 3.55
C TRP A 22 -9.21 -6.68 3.42
N LEU A 23 -9.74 -7.05 2.26
CA LEU A 23 -10.39 -8.35 2.06
C LEU A 23 -9.41 -9.43 1.57
N ASN A 24 -8.47 -9.07 0.70
CA ASN A 24 -7.64 -10.04 -0.02
C ASN A 24 -6.22 -10.12 0.55
N PRO A 25 -5.58 -11.31 0.50
CA PRO A 25 -4.15 -11.46 0.70
C PRO A 25 -3.36 -10.58 -0.28
N ARG A 26 -2.14 -10.23 0.09
CA ARG A 26 -1.30 -9.30 -0.65
C ARG A 26 0.07 -9.92 -0.90
N LYS A 27 0.55 -9.87 -2.13
CA LYS A 27 1.92 -10.26 -2.45
C LYS A 27 2.85 -9.10 -2.10
N HIS A 28 3.80 -9.35 -1.21
CA HIS A 28 4.90 -8.44 -0.92
C HIS A 28 6.16 -8.99 -1.55
N THR A 29 6.66 -8.26 -2.53
CA THR A 29 7.91 -8.59 -3.18
C THR A 29 9.00 -7.69 -2.62
N TYR A 30 10.09 -8.28 -2.15
CA TYR A 30 11.27 -7.57 -1.69
C TYR A 30 12.53 -8.29 -2.17
N PHE A 31 13.66 -7.58 -2.14
CA PHE A 31 14.93 -8.16 -2.51
C PHE A 31 15.75 -8.42 -1.25
N THR A 32 16.31 -9.61 -1.15
CA THR A 32 17.32 -9.94 -0.14
C THR A 32 18.62 -10.34 -0.83
N ARG A 33 19.71 -10.47 -0.07
CA ARG A 33 20.96 -11.04 -0.57
C ARG A 33 21.04 -12.50 -0.14
N ASN A 34 21.44 -13.36 -1.07
CA ASN A 34 21.79 -14.73 -0.76
C ASN A 34 23.06 -14.72 0.11
N GLU A 35 22.98 -15.27 1.32
CA GLU A 35 24.08 -15.26 2.29
C GLU A 35 25.33 -16.00 1.79
N LYS A 36 25.17 -16.98 0.90
CA LYS A 36 26.28 -17.79 0.37
C LYS A 36 26.92 -17.19 -0.87
N THR A 37 26.13 -16.58 -1.76
CA THR A 37 26.61 -16.09 -3.07
C THR A 37 26.68 -14.56 -3.16
N GLY A 38 26.14 -13.84 -2.18
CA GLY A 38 26.02 -12.37 -2.20
C GLY A 38 25.05 -11.83 -3.25
N GLN A 39 24.45 -12.70 -4.06
CA GLN A 39 23.59 -12.30 -5.17
C GLN A 39 22.24 -11.75 -4.66
N LYS A 40 21.75 -10.71 -5.32
CA LYS A 40 20.43 -10.14 -5.05
C LYS A 40 19.36 -11.10 -5.57
N ILE A 41 18.50 -11.58 -4.68
CA ILE A 41 17.38 -12.49 -4.99
C ILE A 41 16.06 -11.81 -4.68
N GLU A 42 15.08 -12.02 -5.54
CA GLU A 42 13.71 -11.56 -5.37
C GLU A 42 12.93 -12.57 -4.53
N VAL A 43 12.29 -12.10 -3.46
CA VAL A 43 11.46 -12.92 -2.58
C VAL A 43 10.04 -12.41 -2.67
N ILE A 44 9.12 -13.31 -3.03
CA ILE A 44 7.69 -13.05 -3.03
C ILE A 44 7.11 -13.67 -1.77
N GLN A 45 6.66 -12.83 -0.85
CA GLN A 45 5.98 -13.24 0.38
C GLN A 45 4.48 -12.96 0.26
N GLU A 46 3.66 -13.95 0.58
CA GLU A 46 2.23 -13.74 0.70
C GLU A 46 1.89 -13.21 2.10
N LEU A 47 1.35 -12.00 2.16
CA LEU A 47 0.88 -11.38 3.38
C LEU A 47 -0.63 -11.58 3.52
N PRO A 48 -1.13 -11.80 4.73
CA PRO A 48 -2.56 -11.88 4.98
C PRO A 48 -3.26 -10.55 4.64
N SER A 49 -4.56 -10.67 4.41
CA SER A 49 -5.45 -9.51 4.32
C SER A 49 -5.44 -8.74 5.63
N PHE A 50 -5.70 -7.42 5.59
CA PHE A 50 -5.75 -6.67 6.83
C PHE A 50 -6.87 -7.15 7.75
N LYS A 51 -8.00 -7.62 7.21
CA LYS A 51 -9.08 -8.20 8.01
C LYS A 51 -8.61 -9.40 8.84
N ALA A 52 -7.76 -10.26 8.27
CA ALA A 52 -7.23 -11.44 8.96
C ALA A 52 -6.25 -11.10 10.10
N LEU A 53 -5.73 -9.86 10.14
CA LEU A 53 -4.83 -9.37 11.19
C LEU A 53 -5.57 -8.76 12.40
N GLY A 54 -6.91 -8.73 12.40
CA GLY A 54 -7.69 -8.20 13.52
C GLY A 54 -7.37 -6.74 13.85
N LYS A 55 -7.06 -6.44 15.12
CA LYS A 55 -6.74 -5.08 15.60
C LYS A 55 -5.51 -4.50 14.91
N ASP A 56 -4.46 -5.30 14.72
CA ASP A 56 -3.24 -4.88 14.00
C ASP A 56 -3.53 -4.56 12.53
N GLY A 57 -4.53 -5.24 11.96
CA GLY A 57 -5.05 -4.97 10.64
C GLY A 57 -5.59 -3.55 10.48
N LEU A 58 -6.30 -3.04 11.47
CA LEU A 58 -6.84 -1.68 11.46
C LEU A 58 -5.73 -0.63 11.51
N CYS A 59 -4.76 -0.79 12.40
CA CYS A 59 -3.60 0.10 12.47
C CYS A 59 -2.85 0.13 11.13
N ARG A 60 -2.58 -1.04 10.55
CA ARG A 60 -1.91 -1.15 9.25
C ARG A 60 -2.74 -0.56 8.10
N LEU A 61 -4.07 -0.66 8.15
CA LEU A 61 -4.96 -0.04 7.17
C LEU A 61 -4.86 1.49 7.21
N LEU A 62 -4.84 2.10 8.40
CA LEU A 62 -4.66 3.55 8.57
C LEU A 62 -3.32 4.03 8.02
N PHE A 63 -2.23 3.34 8.34
CA PHE A 63 -0.91 3.64 7.75
C PHE A 63 -0.88 3.48 6.23
N TYR A 64 -1.61 2.49 5.70
CA TYR A 64 -1.67 2.28 4.26
C TYR A 64 -2.47 3.38 3.55
N GLU A 65 -3.55 3.87 4.15
CA GLU A 65 -4.33 5.00 3.66
C GLU A 65 -3.49 6.30 3.61
N THR A 66 -2.79 6.62 4.69
CA THR A 66 -1.93 7.82 4.74
C THR A 66 -0.82 7.76 3.70
N ARG A 67 -0.23 6.58 3.49
CA ARG A 67 0.76 6.36 2.41
C ARG A 67 0.17 6.59 1.02
N LEU A 68 -1.03 6.10 0.75
CA LEU A 68 -1.70 6.30 -0.54
C LEU A 68 -2.06 7.77 -0.78
N LEU A 69 -2.51 8.48 0.26
CA LEU A 69 -2.76 9.91 0.19
C LEU A 69 -1.48 10.69 -0.10
N TYR A 70 -0.39 10.39 0.61
CA TYR A 70 0.91 11.00 0.37
C TYR A 70 1.39 10.78 -1.06
N GLN A 71 1.31 9.54 -1.58
CA GLN A 71 1.65 9.24 -2.98
C GLN A 71 0.83 10.07 -3.97
N LEU A 72 -0.48 10.20 -3.72
CA LEU A 72 -1.34 11.00 -4.57
C LEU A 72 -0.94 12.48 -4.53
N LEU A 73 -0.69 13.04 -3.34
CA LEU A 73 -0.27 14.43 -3.19
C LEU A 73 1.05 14.68 -3.93
N THR A 74 2.06 13.82 -3.72
CA THR A 74 3.37 13.94 -4.40
C THR A 74 3.22 13.85 -5.91
N GLN A 75 2.41 12.95 -6.45
CA GLN A 75 2.15 12.87 -7.89
C GLN A 75 1.52 14.14 -8.47
N ASN A 76 0.74 14.87 -7.68
CA ASN A 76 0.14 16.14 -8.12
C ASN A 76 1.08 17.34 -7.93
N LEU A 77 2.07 17.25 -7.04
CA LEU A 77 3.05 18.30 -6.76
C LEU A 77 4.28 18.26 -7.68
N VAL A 78 4.70 17.08 -8.15
CA VAL A 78 5.79 16.95 -9.14
C VAL A 78 5.28 17.21 -10.57
N LYS A 79 4.44 18.23 -10.74
CA LYS A 79 3.93 18.70 -12.03
C LYS A 79 4.68 19.93 -12.50
#